data_AF-A0A7K4IWH4-F1
#
_entry.id   AF-A0A7K4IWH4-F1
#
_cell.length_a   1.000
_cell.length_b   1.000
_cell.length_c   1.000
_cell.angle_alpha   90.00
_cell.angle_beta   90.00
_cell.angle_gamma   90.00
#
_symmetry.space_group_name_H-M   'P 1'
#
loop_
_entity.id
_entity.type
_entity.pdbx_description
1 polymer ?
#
loop_
_entity_poly.entity_id
_entity_poly.type
_entity_poly.pdbx_seq_one_letter_code
_entity_poly.pdbx_strand_id
1 'polypeptide(L)'
;ALGKGSELEKAFATVALVYSNSADPEGKLSKAETKSLLQTQFGSFMQGQENKPKYQEIVSALDEESENKIDFEDFVILLVSLTLMSDLLQEIRSVTTTK
;
A
#
# COMPACT_ATOMS: atom_id res chain seq x y z
N ALA A 1 10.13 10.55 16.81
CA ALA A 1 9.09 11.07 15.90
C ALA A 1 7.68 10.57 16.25
N LEU A 2 7.48 9.25 16.40
CA LEU A 2 6.13 8.64 16.56
C LEU A 2 5.31 9.06 17.81
N GLY A 3 5.96 9.54 18.88
CA GLY A 3 5.26 9.85 20.14
C GLY A 3 4.53 11.20 20.21
N LYS A 4 4.78 12.13 19.27
CA LYS A 4 4.25 13.51 19.35
C LYS A 4 3.55 14.03 18.08
N GLY A 5 3.51 13.23 17.01
CA GLY A 5 2.86 13.63 15.75
C GLY A 5 1.34 13.57 15.81
N SER A 6 0.68 14.32 14.93
CA SER A 6 -0.72 14.13 14.55
C SER A 6 -0.96 12.72 14.03
N GLU A 7 -2.23 12.28 13.97
CA GLU A 7 -2.56 10.93 13.50
C GLU A 7 -2.12 10.69 12.06
N LEU A 8 -2.16 11.72 11.20
CA LEU A 8 -1.68 11.60 9.83
C LEU A 8 -0.15 11.46 9.75
N GLU A 9 0.59 12.25 10.54
CA GLU A 9 2.05 12.12 10.61
C GLU A 9 2.46 10.75 11.17
N LYS A 10 1.74 10.23 12.16
CA LYS A 10 1.94 8.88 12.68
C LYS A 10 1.67 7.83 11.62
N ALA A 11 0.56 7.94 10.87
CA ALA A 11 0.22 6.99 9.80
C ALA A 11 1.33 6.93 8.73
N PHE A 12 1.81 8.09 8.27
CA PHE A 12 2.90 8.13 7.28
C PHE A 12 4.25 7.69 7.86
N ALA A 13 4.54 7.97 9.13
CA ALA A 13 5.71 7.43 9.79
C ALA A 13 5.64 5.90 9.94
N THR A 14 4.44 5.33 10.14
CA THR A 14 4.22 3.89 10.10
C THR A 14 4.43 3.33 8.70
N VAL A 15 3.95 3.99 7.64
CA VAL A 15 4.23 3.60 6.24
C VAL A 15 5.74 3.53 5.98
N ALA A 16 6.48 4.57 6.38
CA ALA A 16 7.93 4.62 6.23
C ALA A 16 8.63 3.51 7.01
N LEU A 17 8.18 3.21 8.23
CA LEU A 17 8.75 2.15 9.06
C LEU A 17 8.50 0.75 8.46
N VAL A 18 7.28 0.49 7.99
CA VAL A 18 6.92 -0.78 7.33
C VAL A 18 7.77 -0.98 6.09
N TYR A 19 7.91 0.04 5.24
CA TYR A 19 8.79 -0.02 4.08
C TYR A 19 10.24 -0.31 4.47
N SER A 20 10.80 0.48 5.40
CA SER A 20 12.21 0.36 5.81
C SER A 20 12.54 -0.99 6.44
N ASN A 21 11.57 -1.66 7.08
CA ASN A 21 11.77 -2.98 7.68
C ASN A 21 11.75 -4.12 6.65
N SER A 22 11.17 -3.88 5.48
CA SER A 22 11.09 -4.85 4.39
C SER A 22 12.12 -4.61 3.30
N ALA A 23 12.65 -3.38 3.21
CA ALA A 23 13.64 -3.00 2.21
C ALA A 23 14.99 -3.71 2.42
N ASP A 24 15.67 -3.96 1.31
CA ASP A 24 17.01 -4.53 1.27
C ASP A 24 18.09 -3.52 1.74
N PRO A 25 19.38 -3.90 1.77
CA PRO A 25 20.47 -3.00 2.17
C PRO A 25 20.65 -1.75 1.28
N GLU A 26 20.12 -1.75 0.06
CA GLU A 26 20.11 -0.60 -0.84
C GLU A 26 18.90 0.32 -0.58
N GLY A 27 18.01 -0.07 0.34
CA GLY A 27 16.81 0.66 0.69
C GLY A 27 15.70 0.50 -0.34
N LYS A 28 15.64 -0.64 -1.05
CA LYS A 28 14.60 -0.93 -2.06
C LYS A 28 13.90 -2.27 -1.81
N LEU A 29 12.73 -2.46 -2.42
CA LEU A 29 11.97 -3.70 -2.39
C LEU A 29 12.00 -4.38 -3.76
N SER A 30 12.17 -5.70 -3.82
CA SER A 30 11.79 -6.45 -5.02
C SER A 30 10.27 -6.37 -5.25
N LYS A 31 9.85 -6.64 -6.48
CA LYS A 31 8.42 -6.75 -6.82
C LYS A 31 7.72 -7.85 -6.01
N ALA A 32 8.40 -8.98 -5.80
CA ALA A 32 7.90 -10.09 -5.00
C ALA A 32 7.71 -9.72 -3.52
N GLU A 33 8.69 -9.05 -2.92
CA GLU A 33 8.59 -8.53 -1.53
C GLU A 33 7.46 -7.50 -1.43
N THR A 34 7.33 -6.60 -2.40
CA THR A 34 6.25 -5.62 -2.44
C THR A 34 4.89 -6.30 -2.50
N LYS A 35 4.72 -7.31 -3.37
CA LYS A 35 3.47 -8.08 -3.46
C LYS A 35 3.14 -8.77 -2.14
N SER A 36 4.11 -9.41 -1.50
CA SER A 36 3.93 -10.07 -0.20
C SER A 36 3.55 -9.05 0.90
N LEU A 37 4.21 -7.89 0.91
CA LEU A 37 3.95 -6.82 1.87
C LEU A 37 2.52 -6.26 1.71
N LEU A 38 2.09 -6.02 0.48
CA LEU A 38 0.73 -5.56 0.19
C LEU A 38 -0.33 -6.61 0.58
N GLN A 39 -0.08 -7.89 0.30
CA GLN A 39 -1.00 -8.96 0.71
C GLN A 39 -1.14 -9.07 2.24
N THR A 40 -0.04 -8.88 2.98
CA THR A 40 -0.01 -9.05 4.44
C THR A 40 -0.47 -7.81 5.21
N GLN A 41 -0.07 -6.61 4.78
CA GLN A 41 -0.35 -5.36 5.49
C GLN A 41 -1.52 -4.56 4.89
N PHE A 42 -1.88 -4.83 3.63
CA PHE A 42 -2.86 -4.06 2.87
C PHE A 42 -4.03 -4.91 2.32
N GLY A 43 -4.09 -6.19 2.70
CA GLY A 43 -5.02 -7.17 2.15
C GLY A 43 -6.49 -6.75 2.23
N SER A 44 -6.92 -6.13 3.34
CA SER A 44 -8.31 -5.66 3.48
C SER A 44 -8.72 -4.61 2.44
N PHE A 45 -7.79 -3.76 2.00
CA PHE A 45 -8.09 -2.76 0.96
C PHE A 45 -8.05 -3.37 -0.45
N MET A 46 -7.36 -4.49 -0.61
CA MET A 46 -7.27 -5.24 -1.86
C MET A 46 -8.43 -6.22 -2.06
N GLN A 47 -9.04 -6.69 -0.97
CA GLN A 47 -10.13 -7.65 -1.00
C GLN A 47 -11.34 -7.11 -1.76
N GLY A 48 -11.88 -7.91 -2.68
CA GLY A 48 -13.04 -7.55 -3.50
C GLY A 48 -12.72 -6.63 -4.68
N GLN A 49 -11.44 -6.24 -4.84
CA GLN A 49 -11.00 -5.34 -5.89
C GLN A 49 -10.43 -6.07 -7.11
N GLU A 50 -10.43 -7.41 -7.11
CA GLU A 50 -9.71 -8.26 -8.08
C GLU A 50 -10.23 -8.13 -9.52
N ASN A 51 -11.47 -7.70 -9.68
CA ASN A 51 -12.11 -7.47 -10.97
C ASN A 51 -11.88 -6.06 -11.53
N LYS A 52 -11.28 -5.13 -10.76
CA LYS A 52 -11.01 -3.76 -11.21
C LYS A 52 -9.79 -3.79 -12.16
N PRO A 53 -9.86 -3.17 -13.36
CA PRO A 53 -8.73 -3.19 -14.31
C PRO A 53 -7.41 -2.71 -13.69
N LYS A 54 -7.47 -1.63 -12.90
CA LYS A 54 -6.30 -1.07 -12.21
C LYS A 54 -5.69 -2.05 -11.20
N TYR A 55 -6.48 -2.90 -10.54
CA TYR A 55 -5.95 -3.94 -9.65
C TYR A 55 -5.13 -4.96 -10.45
N GLN A 56 -5.69 -5.43 -11.58
CA GLN A 56 -5.06 -6.42 -12.44
C GLN A 56 -3.76 -5.88 -13.05
N GLU A 57 -3.74 -4.61 -13.46
CA GLU A 57 -2.53 -3.92 -13.92
C GLU A 57 -1.44 -3.88 -12.84
N ILE A 58 -1.79 -3.48 -11.61
CA ILE A 58 -0.84 -3.42 -10.49
C ILE A 58 -0.29 -4.82 -10.17
N VAL A 59 -1.14 -5.82 -10.04
CA VAL A 59 -0.71 -7.19 -9.70
C VAL A 59 0.15 -7.78 -10.82
N SER A 60 -0.22 -7.56 -12.09
CA SER A 60 0.58 -8.03 -13.24
C SER A 60 1.95 -7.37 -13.28
N ALA A 61 2.03 -6.05 -13.03
CA ALA A 61 3.30 -5.33 -12.97
C ALA A 61 4.21 -5.85 -11.84
N LEU A 62 3.63 -6.31 -10.73
CA LEU A 62 4.36 -6.94 -9.61
C LEU A 62 4.73 -8.41 -9.87
N ASP A 63 4.06 -9.09 -10.80
CA ASP A 63 4.36 -10.48 -11.18
C ASP A 63 5.40 -10.61 -12.30
N GLU A 64 5.74 -9.52 -12.97
CA GLU A 64 6.84 -9.50 -13.94
C GLU A 64 8.18 -9.84 -13.27
N GLU A 65 8.84 -10.89 -13.75
CA GLU A 65 10.22 -11.20 -13.39
C GLU A 65 11.16 -10.13 -13.96
N SER A 66 11.51 -9.16 -13.11
CA SER A 66 12.45 -8.09 -13.45
C SER A 66 13.30 -7.72 -12.24
N GLU A 67 14.56 -7.39 -12.48
CA GLU A 67 15.50 -6.85 -11.47
C GLU A 67 15.14 -5.42 -11.01
N ASN A 68 14.13 -4.79 -11.63
CA ASN A 68 13.67 -3.46 -11.24
C ASN A 68 13.04 -3.50 -9.84
N LYS A 69 13.75 -2.92 -8.89
CA LYS A 69 13.29 -2.75 -7.50
C LYS A 69 12.47 -1.48 -7.34
N ILE A 70 11.56 -1.51 -6.38
CA ILE A 70 10.62 -0.46 -6.00
C ILE A 70 11.25 0.37 -4.88
N ASP A 71 11.43 1.67 -5.12
CA ASP A 71 11.87 2.60 -4.09
C ASP A 71 10.68 3.10 -3.23
N PHE A 72 10.96 3.97 -2.26
CA PHE A 72 9.93 4.46 -1.33
C PHE A 72 8.87 5.31 -2.03
N GLU A 73 9.24 6.09 -3.04
CA GLU A 73 8.31 6.94 -3.78
C GLU A 73 7.31 6.07 -4.55
N ASP A 74 7.82 5.10 -5.30
CA ASP A 74 6.99 4.14 -6.05
C ASP A 74 6.07 3.33 -5.12
N PHE A 75 6.58 2.91 -3.96
CA PHE A 75 5.78 2.20 -2.97
C PHE A 75 4.62 3.05 -2.44
N VAL A 76 4.86 4.33 -2.12
CA VAL A 76 3.79 5.23 -1.65
C VAL A 76 2.77 5.50 -2.75
N ILE A 77 3.20 5.64 -4.01
CA ILE A 77 2.29 5.80 -5.16
C ILE A 77 1.39 4.56 -5.31
N LEU A 78 1.94 3.36 -5.11
CA LEU A 78 1.16 2.11 -5.10
C LEU A 78 0.13 2.10 -3.96
N LEU A 79 0.51 2.45 -2.73
CA LEU A 79 -0.40 2.52 -1.59
C LEU A 79 -1.55 3.51 -1.83
N VAL A 80 -1.25 4.69 -2.36
CA VAL A 80 -2.28 5.69 -2.71
C VAL A 80 -3.21 5.14 -3.79
N SER A 81 -2.66 4.50 -4.82
CA SER A 81 -3.44 3.90 -5.89
C SER A 81 -4.40 2.81 -5.41
N LEU A 82 -3.94 1.92 -4.52
CA LEU A 82 -4.77 0.88 -3.92
C LEU A 82 -5.81 1.46 -2.97
N THR A 83 -5.45 2.46 -2.18
CA THR A 83 -6.38 3.16 -1.26
C THR A 83 -7.52 3.81 -2.03
N LEU A 84 -7.22 4.54 -3.10
CA LEU A 84 -8.23 5.21 -3.93
C LEU A 84 -9.12 4.22 -4.69
N MET A 85 -8.59 3.04 -5.00
CA MET A 85 -9.34 1.97 -5.63
C MET A 85 -10.24 1.22 -4.65
N SER A 86 -9.84 1.12 -3.37
CA SER A 86 -10.60 0.45 -2.31
C SER A 86 -11.92 1.14 -1.99
N ASP A 87 -12.78 0.44 -1.25
CA ASP A 87 -14.08 0.96 -0.85
C ASP A 87 -14.01 1.83 0.44
N LEU A 88 -12.81 2.07 0.99
CA LEU A 88 -12.56 2.79 2.24
C LEU A 88 -13.35 4.10 2.37
N LEU A 89 -13.30 4.97 1.35
CA LEU A 89 -13.99 6.27 1.42
C LEU A 89 -15.51 6.12 1.39
N GLN A 90 -16.03 5.11 0.71
CA GLN A 90 -17.45 4.81 0.70
C GLN A 90 -17.90 4.25 2.05
N GLU A 91 -17.10 3.35 2.65
CA GLU A 91 -17.33 2.79 3.99
C GLU A 91 -17.32 3.85 5.09
N ILE A 92 -16.34 4.77 5.06
CA ILE A 92 -16.30 5.89 6.01
C ILE A 92 -17.58 6.74 5.89
N ARG A 93 -18.01 7.05 4.67
CA ARG A 93 -19.20 7.87 4.40
C ARG A 93 -20.50 7.18 4.83
N SER A 94 -20.62 5.87 4.65
CA SER A 94 -21.81 5.12 5.06
C SER A 94 -21.95 5.11 6.59
N VAL A 95 -20.85 4.94 7.32
CA VAL A 95 -20.84 5.00 8.79
C VAL A 95 -21.26 6.38 9.30
N THR A 96 -20.80 7.47 8.66
CA THR A 96 -21.16 8.83 9.08
C THR A 96 -22.61 9.21 8.79
N THR A 97 -23.27 8.53 7.83
CA THR A 97 -24.68 8.81 7.46
C THR A 97 -25.67 8.03 8.34
N THR A 98 -25.21 6.98 9.02
CA THR A 98 -26.05 6.10 9.85
C THR A 98 -26.03 6.48 11.34
N LYS A 99 -25.39 7.60 11.70
CA LYS A 99 -25.35 8.20 13.05
C LYS A 99 -26.11 9.52 13.05
#